data_AF-A0A835BPK7-F1
#
_entry.id   AF-A0A835BPK7-F1
#
_cell.length_a   1.000
_cell.length_b   1.000
_cell.length_c   1.000
_cell.angle_alpha   90.00
_cell.angle_beta   90.00
_cell.angle_gamma   90.00
#
_symmetry.space_group_name_H-M   'P 1'
#
loop_
_entity.id
_entity.type
_entity.pdbx_description
1 polymer ?
#
loop_
_entity_poly.entity_id
_entity_poly.type
_entity_poly.pdbx_seq_one_letter_code
_entity_poly.pdbx_strand_id
1 'polypeptide(L)'
;MQTGSAGSFLPGIKQRLLSYIFRKTWNEVQDQTLRAQHLKKKFYFHFQDYVDLIIWKVQFLDRHHLFIKFGSVDGGVSRSTDQNLAFFAVYNMETTDIISLYQNSSEELYSLFEQFYDHFHANPQDSSHGKFVSSHSNDVHALDQLNIIKNKASSSSQFVKKMMASLPYTCQSQSPSPYFDLSLFRYDEKLISAVDRHRHCTENPIKFISVRTPNVVKFKIKPGSDSGASDSRAKRISSFLFHPFFPLALSIQQTYMQPTVVNIHFRR
;
A
#
# COMPACT_ATOMS: atom_id res chain seq x y z
N MET A 1 -40.00 -26.15 -7.06
CA MET A 1 -40.48 -24.89 -6.48
C MET A 1 -39.32 -23.93 -6.40
N GLN A 2 -39.32 -22.89 -7.24
CA GLN A 2 -38.34 -21.81 -7.18
C GLN A 2 -38.65 -20.96 -5.94
N THR A 3 -37.75 -20.96 -4.96
CA THR A 3 -37.78 -19.98 -3.88
C THR A 3 -37.25 -18.67 -4.46
N GLY A 4 -38.16 -17.78 -4.86
CA GLY A 4 -37.82 -16.40 -5.16
C GLY A 4 -37.15 -15.79 -3.94
N SER A 5 -35.90 -15.36 -4.12
CA SER A 5 -35.19 -14.52 -3.14
C SER A 5 -35.99 -13.23 -3.00
N ALA A 6 -36.84 -13.16 -1.96
CA ALA A 6 -37.46 -11.92 -1.54
C ALA A 6 -36.33 -10.91 -1.29
N GLY A 7 -36.36 -9.78 -2.00
CA GLY A 7 -35.28 -8.79 -2.02
C GLY A 7 -34.84 -8.43 -0.60
N SER A 8 -33.73 -9.00 -0.16
CA SER A 8 -33.16 -8.72 1.14
C SER A 8 -32.75 -7.26 1.16
N PHE A 9 -33.36 -6.47 2.05
CA PHE A 9 -32.88 -5.13 2.36
C PHE A 9 -31.37 -5.23 2.63
N LEU A 10 -30.55 -4.48 1.89
CA LEU A 10 -29.11 -4.41 2.14
C LEU A 10 -28.92 -3.51 3.37
N PRO A 11 -28.56 -4.02 4.55
CA PRO A 11 -28.47 -3.17 5.73
C PRO A 11 -27.04 -2.59 5.87
N GLY A 12 -26.91 -1.57 6.72
CA GLY A 12 -25.62 -1.07 7.18
C GLY A 12 -24.80 -0.35 6.10
N ILE A 13 -23.51 -0.65 6.04
CA ILE A 13 -22.56 0.15 5.24
C ILE A 13 -22.81 0.06 3.73
N LYS A 14 -23.38 -1.05 3.24
CA LYS A 14 -23.75 -1.18 1.82
C LYS A 14 -24.88 -0.23 1.44
N GLN A 15 -25.92 -0.10 2.27
CA GLN A 15 -27.00 0.85 1.99
C GLN A 15 -26.54 2.29 2.11
N ARG A 16 -25.63 2.59 3.03
CA ARG A 16 -24.98 3.91 3.12
C ARG A 16 -24.18 4.22 1.86
N LEU A 17 -23.44 3.24 1.33
CA LEU A 17 -22.68 3.35 0.08
C LEU A 17 -23.60 3.63 -1.11
N LEU A 18 -24.64 2.83 -1.29
CA LEU A 18 -25.61 3.01 -2.37
C LEU A 18 -26.32 4.36 -2.26
N SER A 19 -26.70 4.76 -1.04
CA SER A 19 -27.34 6.06 -0.80
C SER A 19 -26.40 7.22 -1.14
N TYR A 20 -25.12 7.12 -0.79
CA TYR A 20 -24.11 8.12 -1.15
C TYR A 20 -23.95 8.23 -2.67
N ILE A 21 -23.77 7.10 -3.37
CA ILE A 21 -23.61 7.08 -4.84
C ILE A 21 -24.84 7.67 -5.53
N PHE A 22 -26.03 7.28 -5.09
CA PHE A 22 -27.29 7.81 -5.62
C PHE A 22 -27.39 9.32 -5.43
N ARG A 23 -27.20 9.81 -4.20
CA ARG A 23 -27.29 11.25 -3.87
C ARG A 23 -26.24 12.06 -4.63
N LYS A 24 -25.00 11.57 -4.72
CA LYS A 24 -23.93 12.21 -5.48
C LYS A 24 -24.31 12.31 -6.96
N THR A 25 -24.75 11.21 -7.56
CA THR A 25 -25.17 11.18 -8.98
C THR A 25 -26.40 12.06 -9.25
N TRP A 26 -27.35 12.10 -8.31
CA TRP A 26 -28.56 12.93 -8.39
C TRP A 26 -28.22 14.43 -8.39
N ASN A 27 -27.26 14.83 -7.55
CA ASN A 27 -26.87 16.24 -7.36
C ASN A 27 -25.87 16.75 -8.42
N GLU A 28 -25.25 15.87 -9.22
CA GLU A 28 -24.32 16.27 -10.31
C GLU A 28 -25.02 17.03 -11.44
N VAL A 29 -26.32 16.80 -11.67
CA VAL A 29 -27.05 17.36 -12.83
C VAL A 29 -28.25 18.18 -12.35
N GLN A 30 -28.28 19.46 -12.76
CA GLN A 30 -29.37 20.38 -12.40
C GLN A 30 -30.64 20.15 -13.24
N ASP A 31 -30.50 19.85 -14.54
CA ASP A 31 -31.61 19.58 -15.44
C ASP A 31 -32.30 18.24 -15.11
N GLN A 32 -33.62 18.30 -14.89
CA GLN A 32 -34.44 17.15 -14.51
C GLN A 32 -34.48 16.04 -15.57
N THR A 33 -34.44 16.40 -16.86
CA THR A 33 -34.51 15.43 -17.96
C THR A 33 -33.19 14.67 -18.13
N LEU A 34 -32.07 15.40 -18.07
CA LEU A 34 -30.72 14.83 -18.11
C LEU A 34 -30.42 14.02 -16.85
N ARG A 35 -30.96 14.41 -15.69
CA ARG A 35 -30.76 13.70 -14.43
C ARG A 35 -31.24 12.25 -14.49
N ALA A 36 -32.42 11.99 -15.07
CA ALA A 36 -32.94 10.63 -15.19
C ALA A 36 -32.04 9.74 -16.07
N GLN A 37 -31.54 10.29 -17.18
CA GLN A 37 -30.60 9.59 -18.07
C GLN A 37 -29.25 9.34 -17.39
N HIS A 38 -28.75 10.32 -16.64
CA HIS A 38 -27.49 10.23 -15.89
C HIS A 38 -27.55 9.17 -14.80
N LEU A 39 -28.64 9.12 -14.02
CA LEU A 39 -28.89 8.07 -13.03
C LEU A 39 -28.99 6.69 -13.67
N LYS A 40 -29.70 6.59 -14.80
CA LYS A 40 -29.80 5.33 -15.56
C LYS A 40 -28.41 4.82 -15.93
N LYS A 41 -27.54 5.69 -16.44
CA LYS A 41 -26.19 5.34 -16.90
C LYS A 41 -25.19 5.07 -15.77
N LYS A 42 -25.16 5.89 -14.72
CA LYS A 42 -24.13 5.80 -13.67
C LYS A 42 -24.52 4.96 -12.46
N PHE A 43 -25.81 4.94 -12.11
CA PHE A 43 -26.30 4.24 -10.91
C PHE A 43 -27.03 2.95 -11.26
N TYR A 44 -28.14 3.02 -12.01
CA TYR A 44 -28.98 1.84 -12.25
C TYR A 44 -28.30 0.79 -13.12
N PHE A 45 -27.55 1.19 -14.15
CA PHE A 45 -26.80 0.26 -14.99
C PHE A 45 -25.75 -0.54 -14.19
N HIS A 46 -25.12 0.10 -13.20
CA HIS A 46 -24.09 -0.50 -12.35
C HIS A 46 -24.62 -0.96 -10.98
N PHE A 47 -25.95 -1.01 -10.80
CA PHE A 47 -26.54 -1.23 -9.47
C PHE A 47 -26.07 -2.54 -8.86
N GLN A 48 -26.12 -3.63 -9.64
CA GLN A 48 -25.69 -4.95 -9.18
C GLN A 48 -24.18 -4.97 -8.87
N ASP A 49 -23.36 -4.32 -9.70
CA ASP A 49 -21.91 -4.18 -9.44
C ASP A 49 -21.64 -3.54 -8.08
N TYR A 50 -22.41 -2.50 -7.71
CA TYR A 50 -22.27 -1.85 -6.39
C TYR A 50 -22.77 -2.72 -5.24
N VAL A 51 -23.84 -3.49 -5.44
CA VAL A 51 -24.38 -4.41 -4.43
C VAL A 51 -23.37 -5.52 -4.12
N ASP A 52 -22.67 -6.00 -5.14
CA ASP A 52 -21.73 -7.11 -5.05
C ASP A 52 -20.35 -6.70 -4.53
N LEU A 53 -20.10 -5.40 -4.34
CA LEU A 53 -18.89 -4.92 -3.69
C LEU A 53 -18.75 -5.52 -2.28
N ILE A 54 -17.54 -5.99 -1.99
CA ILE A 54 -17.11 -6.44 -0.67
C ILE A 54 -16.01 -5.54 -0.14
N ILE A 55 -15.88 -5.46 1.18
CA ILE A 55 -14.77 -4.78 1.81
C ILE A 55 -13.52 -5.64 1.61
N TRP A 56 -12.56 -5.13 0.85
CA TRP A 56 -11.24 -5.76 0.72
C TRP A 56 -10.34 -5.41 1.90
N LYS A 57 -10.40 -4.17 2.37
CA LYS A 57 -9.49 -3.68 3.42
C LYS A 57 -10.00 -2.41 4.08
N VAL A 58 -9.61 -2.20 5.33
CA VAL A 58 -9.95 -1.04 6.15
C VAL A 58 -8.71 -0.53 6.88
N GLN A 59 -8.62 0.78 7.05
CA GLN A 59 -7.61 1.47 7.85
C GLN A 59 -8.25 2.65 8.59
N PHE A 60 -7.74 3.01 9.77
CA PHE A 60 -8.07 4.27 10.42
C PHE A 60 -7.29 5.42 9.78
N LEU A 61 -7.97 6.50 9.38
CA LEU A 61 -7.30 7.77 9.05
C LEU A 61 -7.07 8.61 10.30
N ASP A 62 -8.05 8.60 11.20
CA ASP A 62 -7.99 9.25 12.50
C ASP A 62 -8.97 8.55 13.47
N ARG A 63 -9.23 9.19 14.61
CA ARG A 63 -10.14 8.68 15.66
C ARG A 63 -11.59 8.51 15.22
N HIS A 64 -12.00 9.16 14.13
CA HIS A 64 -13.39 9.29 13.68
C HIS A 64 -13.63 8.70 12.29
N HIS A 65 -12.58 8.55 11.47
CA HIS A 65 -12.70 8.19 10.07
C HIS A 65 -11.99 6.88 9.71
N LEU A 66 -12.72 6.02 8.99
CA LEU A 66 -12.19 4.83 8.34
C LEU A 66 -11.96 5.10 6.86
N PHE A 67 -10.82 4.64 6.35
CA PHE A 67 -10.55 4.49 4.94
C PHE A 67 -10.81 3.06 4.51
N ILE A 68 -11.84 2.86 3.70
CA ILE A 68 -12.36 1.55 3.32
C ILE A 68 -12.15 1.34 1.83
N LYS A 69 -11.55 0.21 1.46
CA LYS A 69 -11.49 -0.23 0.06
C LYS A 69 -12.56 -1.27 -0.19
N PHE A 70 -13.45 -0.94 -1.10
CA PHE A 70 -14.41 -1.85 -1.69
C PHE A 70 -13.89 -2.39 -3.01
N GLY A 71 -14.16 -3.65 -3.31
CA GLY A 71 -13.93 -4.19 -4.64
C GLY A 71 -14.80 -5.40 -4.91
N SER A 72 -14.78 -5.86 -6.16
CA SER A 72 -15.53 -7.06 -6.57
C SER A 72 -15.09 -8.31 -5.79
N VAL A 73 -16.01 -9.25 -5.61
CA VAL A 73 -15.76 -10.56 -4.97
C VAL A 73 -14.59 -11.28 -5.64
N ASP A 74 -14.55 -11.29 -6.98
CA ASP A 74 -13.52 -12.00 -7.75
C ASP A 74 -12.15 -11.30 -7.74
N GLY A 75 -12.14 -10.00 -7.45
CA GLY A 75 -10.93 -9.20 -7.51
C GLY A 75 -10.00 -9.36 -6.29
N GLY A 76 -10.48 -9.93 -5.19
CA GLY A 76 -9.66 -10.23 -4.00
C GLY A 76 -8.69 -11.40 -4.18
N VAL A 77 -8.97 -12.30 -5.13
CA VAL A 77 -8.20 -13.55 -5.37
C VAL A 77 -7.23 -13.41 -6.56
N SER A 78 -7.50 -12.46 -7.47
CA SER A 78 -6.70 -12.24 -8.67
C SER A 78 -5.43 -11.44 -8.39
N ARG A 79 -4.29 -11.92 -8.90
CA ARG A 79 -3.01 -11.18 -8.88
C ARG A 79 -2.98 -10.01 -9.88
N SER A 80 -4.01 -9.86 -10.71
CA SER A 80 -4.15 -8.78 -11.69
C SER A 80 -5.08 -7.70 -11.13
N THR A 81 -4.51 -6.59 -10.68
CA THR A 81 -5.23 -5.43 -10.11
C THR A 81 -5.83 -4.50 -11.16
N ASP A 82 -5.53 -4.70 -12.45
CA ASP A 82 -5.75 -3.67 -13.47
C ASP A 82 -7.18 -3.57 -14.00
N GLN A 83 -7.97 -4.64 -13.85
CA GLN A 83 -9.34 -4.73 -14.41
C GLN A 83 -10.46 -4.71 -13.36
N ASN A 84 -10.15 -4.82 -12.07
CA ASN A 84 -11.20 -4.96 -11.06
C ASN A 84 -11.76 -3.60 -10.64
N LEU A 85 -13.08 -3.48 -10.69
CA LEU A 85 -13.83 -2.35 -10.13
C LEU A 85 -13.50 -2.24 -8.64
N ALA A 86 -12.87 -1.15 -8.24
CA ALA A 86 -12.49 -0.90 -6.85
C ALA A 86 -12.70 0.56 -6.49
N PHE A 87 -13.23 0.78 -5.29
CA PHE A 87 -13.54 2.08 -4.74
C PHE A 87 -12.89 2.27 -3.37
N PHE A 88 -12.54 3.51 -3.07
CA PHE A 88 -12.07 3.95 -1.77
C PHE A 88 -13.11 4.88 -1.17
N ALA A 89 -13.58 4.58 0.03
CA ALA A 89 -14.53 5.39 0.77
C ALA A 89 -13.92 5.92 2.06
N VAL A 90 -14.23 7.17 2.39
CA VAL A 90 -14.02 7.71 3.73
C VAL A 90 -15.34 7.61 4.50
N TYR A 91 -15.34 6.85 5.59
CA TYR A 91 -16.51 6.58 6.42
C TYR A 91 -16.33 7.21 7.80
N ASN A 92 -17.29 8.03 8.22
CA ASN A 92 -17.33 8.58 9.57
C ASN A 92 -18.00 7.58 10.53
N MET A 93 -17.28 7.18 11.57
CA MET A 93 -17.76 6.19 12.55
C MET A 93 -18.80 6.75 13.51
N GLU A 94 -18.79 8.06 13.76
CA GLU A 94 -19.71 8.75 14.69
C GLU A 94 -21.04 9.06 14.01
N THR A 95 -21.03 9.76 12.87
CA THR A 95 -22.26 10.09 12.13
C THR A 95 -22.77 8.90 11.32
N THR A 96 -21.94 7.87 11.15
CA THR A 96 -22.21 6.69 10.33
C THR A 96 -22.37 7.00 8.84
N ASP A 97 -21.80 8.10 8.34
CA ASP A 97 -21.95 8.51 6.94
C ASP A 97 -20.71 8.20 6.09
N ILE A 98 -20.93 8.04 4.78
CA ILE A 98 -19.85 8.06 3.80
C ILE A 98 -19.63 9.51 3.38
N ILE A 99 -18.43 10.01 3.58
CA ILE A 99 -18.04 11.40 3.29
C ILE A 99 -17.63 11.52 1.82
N SER A 100 -16.76 10.62 1.37
CA SER A 100 -16.21 10.63 0.02
C SER A 100 -16.08 9.23 -0.55
N LEU A 101 -16.16 9.14 -1.87
CA LEU A 101 -15.97 7.91 -2.63
C LEU A 101 -15.15 8.20 -3.90
N TYR A 102 -14.08 7.44 -4.07
CA TYR A 102 -13.11 7.56 -5.16
C TYR A 102 -12.95 6.23 -5.88
N GLN A 103 -12.77 6.26 -7.20
CA GLN A 103 -12.33 5.08 -7.95
C GLN A 103 -10.82 4.86 -7.78
N ASN A 104 -10.34 3.64 -8.00
CA ASN A 104 -8.91 3.31 -7.91
C ASN A 104 -7.99 4.06 -8.89
N SER A 105 -8.54 4.66 -9.93
CA SER A 105 -7.84 5.53 -10.89
C SER A 105 -8.05 7.04 -10.62
N SER A 106 -8.58 7.41 -9.44
CA SER A 106 -8.83 8.81 -9.10
C SER A 106 -7.53 9.57 -8.87
N GLU A 107 -7.27 10.56 -9.73
CA GLU A 107 -6.14 11.49 -9.57
C GLU A 107 -6.29 12.35 -8.32
N GLU A 108 -7.52 12.76 -7.97
CA GLU A 108 -7.82 13.51 -6.74
C GLU A 108 -7.37 12.75 -5.48
N LEU A 109 -7.73 11.47 -5.37
CA LEU A 109 -7.27 10.64 -4.26
C LEU A 109 -5.74 10.49 -4.24
N TYR A 110 -5.12 10.34 -5.41
CA TYR A 110 -3.67 10.28 -5.50
C TYR A 110 -3.01 11.58 -5.03
N SER A 111 -3.53 12.75 -5.41
CA SER A 111 -3.02 14.04 -4.95
C SER A 111 -3.12 14.19 -3.44
N LEU A 112 -4.23 13.77 -2.84
CA LEU A 112 -4.39 13.74 -1.38
C LEU A 112 -3.38 12.79 -0.73
N PHE A 113 -3.18 11.61 -1.31
CA PHE A 113 -2.19 10.65 -0.83
C PHE A 113 -0.76 11.19 -0.92
N GLU A 114 -0.39 11.83 -2.04
CA GLU A 114 0.94 12.40 -2.25
C GLU A 114 1.23 13.55 -1.26
N GLN A 115 0.21 14.37 -0.96
CA GLN A 115 0.33 15.47 0.00
C GLN A 115 0.35 15.00 1.46
N PHE A 116 -0.44 13.97 1.80
CA PHE A 116 -0.66 13.53 3.18
C PHE A 116 -0.12 12.13 3.47
N TYR A 117 0.89 11.66 2.71
CA TYR A 117 1.39 10.28 2.77
C TYR A 117 1.67 9.79 4.20
N ASP A 118 2.38 10.60 5.00
CA ASP A 118 2.75 10.24 6.37
C ASP A 118 1.51 10.01 7.28
N HIS A 119 0.36 10.58 6.96
CA HIS A 119 -0.90 10.38 7.71
C HIS A 119 -1.55 9.02 7.44
N PHE A 120 -1.18 8.36 6.33
CA PHE A 120 -1.57 6.97 6.06
C PHE A 120 -0.69 5.97 6.80
N HIS A 121 0.32 6.41 7.55
CA HIS A 121 1.17 5.53 8.35
C HIS A 121 0.99 5.83 9.83
N ALA A 122 1.14 4.78 10.66
CA ALA A 122 1.13 4.96 12.11
C ALA A 122 2.25 5.94 12.47
N ASN A 123 1.84 7.04 13.07
CA ASN A 123 2.65 8.22 13.18
C ASN A 123 3.81 8.04 14.19
N PRO A 124 5.09 8.15 13.79
CA PRO A 124 6.20 8.16 14.73
C PRO A 124 6.48 9.57 15.31
N GLN A 125 5.61 10.58 15.08
CA GLN A 125 5.83 11.96 15.56
C GLN A 125 6.14 12.06 17.07
N ASP A 126 5.69 11.10 17.88
CA ASP A 126 5.91 11.12 19.34
C ASP A 126 7.12 10.30 19.81
N SER A 127 7.92 9.71 18.90
CA SER A 127 9.12 9.00 19.33
C SER A 127 10.26 9.98 19.61
N SER A 128 10.91 9.87 20.76
CA SER A 128 12.16 10.56 21.12
C SER A 128 13.36 10.16 20.24
N HIS A 129 13.11 9.35 19.20
CA HIS A 129 14.09 8.75 18.32
C HIS A 129 13.93 9.36 16.93
N GLY A 130 15.05 9.60 16.24
CA GLY A 130 15.03 10.27 14.94
C GLY A 130 14.10 9.60 13.93
N LYS A 131 13.42 10.41 13.11
CA LYS A 131 12.61 9.92 11.98
C LYS A 131 13.55 9.50 10.85
N PHE A 132 14.04 8.27 10.91
CA PHE A 132 14.91 7.70 9.86
C PHE A 132 14.14 7.03 8.73
N VAL A 133 12.82 6.92 8.84
CA VAL A 133 11.98 6.40 7.75
C VAL A 133 11.72 7.51 6.76
N SER A 134 12.42 7.46 5.63
CA SER A 134 12.24 8.40 4.53
C SER A 134 10.91 8.14 3.80
N SER A 135 10.20 9.23 3.51
CA SER A 135 9.01 9.28 2.67
C SER A 135 9.14 10.45 1.69
N HIS A 136 8.34 10.46 0.63
CA HIS A 136 8.35 11.59 -0.31
C HIS A 136 7.84 12.90 0.31
N SER A 137 7.19 12.84 1.48
CA SER A 137 6.77 14.03 2.23
C SER A 137 7.90 14.60 3.12
N ASN A 138 8.91 13.81 3.48
CA ASN A 138 9.92 14.20 4.45
C ASN A 138 11.38 14.12 3.96
N ASP A 139 11.63 13.53 2.79
CA ASP A 139 12.96 13.31 2.24
C ASP A 139 13.03 13.63 0.73
N VAL A 140 13.97 14.49 0.35
CA VAL A 140 14.14 14.96 -1.05
C VAL A 140 14.58 13.84 -1.99
N HIS A 141 15.34 12.86 -1.51
CA HIS A 141 15.77 11.71 -2.31
C HIS A 141 14.62 10.73 -2.53
N ALA A 142 13.75 10.54 -1.53
CA ALA A 142 12.52 9.78 -1.69
C ALA A 142 11.57 10.44 -2.71
N LEU A 143 11.44 11.77 -2.64
CA LEU A 143 10.65 12.55 -3.60
C LEU A 143 11.20 12.46 -5.02
N ASP A 144 12.53 12.55 -5.19
CA ASP A 144 13.18 12.40 -6.49
C ASP A 144 12.95 11.00 -7.08
N GLN A 145 13.05 9.94 -6.26
CA GLN A 145 12.72 8.58 -6.68
C GLN A 145 11.27 8.46 -7.16
N LEU A 146 10.30 9.05 -6.44
CA LEU A 146 8.90 9.06 -6.85
C LEU A 146 8.72 9.78 -8.19
N ASN A 147 9.34 10.94 -8.37
CA ASN A 147 9.29 11.71 -9.62
C ASN A 147 9.88 10.93 -10.80
N ILE A 148 10.99 10.22 -10.61
CA ILE A 148 11.58 9.35 -11.63
C ILE A 148 10.61 8.23 -12.03
N ILE A 149 9.94 7.61 -11.06
CA ILE A 149 8.95 6.55 -11.34
C ILE A 149 7.75 7.13 -12.11
N LYS A 150 7.25 8.30 -11.70
CA LYS A 150 6.14 9.01 -12.33
C LYS A 150 6.47 9.38 -13.78
N ASN A 151 7.66 9.93 -14.03
CA ASN A 151 8.12 10.33 -15.36
C ASN A 151 8.39 9.13 -16.29
N LYS A 152 8.73 7.97 -15.74
CA LYS A 152 8.91 6.72 -16.51
C LYS A 152 7.60 5.98 -16.78
N ALA A 153 6.49 6.37 -16.16
CA ALA A 153 5.22 5.71 -16.36
C ALA A 153 4.65 6.03 -17.76
N SER A 154 4.20 5.00 -18.47
CA SER A 154 3.58 5.17 -19.79
C SER A 154 2.17 5.77 -19.72
N SER A 155 1.52 5.74 -18.56
CA SER A 155 0.16 6.24 -18.36
C SER A 155 -0.04 6.72 -16.92
N SER A 156 -0.57 7.95 -16.77
CA SER A 156 -0.97 8.53 -15.47
C SER A 156 -1.94 7.60 -14.72
N SER A 157 -2.97 7.11 -15.42
CA SER A 157 -3.98 6.23 -14.82
C SER A 157 -3.38 4.94 -14.28
N GLN A 158 -2.47 4.30 -15.02
CA GLN A 158 -1.79 3.07 -14.57
C GLN A 158 -0.85 3.34 -13.39
N PHE A 159 -0.16 4.48 -13.41
CA PHE A 159 0.66 4.92 -12.29
C PHE A 159 -0.19 5.11 -11.03
N VAL A 160 -1.31 5.85 -11.12
CA VAL A 160 -2.25 6.06 -10.01
C VAL A 160 -2.77 4.73 -9.48
N LYS A 161 -3.26 3.84 -10.34
CA LYS A 161 -3.72 2.50 -9.93
C LYS A 161 -2.65 1.73 -9.17
N LYS A 162 -1.40 1.76 -9.66
CA LYS A 162 -0.26 1.11 -9.02
C LYS A 162 0.04 1.70 -7.65
N MET A 163 0.03 3.02 -7.51
CA MET A 163 0.28 3.70 -6.23
C MET A 163 -0.83 3.40 -5.22
N MET A 164 -2.08 3.48 -5.66
CA MET A 164 -3.27 3.22 -4.83
C MET A 164 -3.48 1.73 -4.51
N ALA A 165 -2.84 0.81 -5.24
CA ALA A 165 -3.00 -0.62 -5.02
C ALA A 165 -2.66 -1.05 -3.59
N SER A 166 -1.65 -0.41 -2.98
CA SER A 166 -1.17 -0.71 -1.64
C SER A 166 -2.09 -0.23 -0.52
N LEU A 167 -2.94 0.77 -0.82
CA LEU A 167 -3.89 1.34 0.12
C LEU A 167 -5.15 0.48 0.25
N PRO A 168 -5.83 0.57 1.41
CA PRO A 168 -5.33 1.07 2.69
C PRO A 168 -4.11 0.28 3.17
N TYR A 169 -3.24 0.84 3.99
CA TYR A 169 -2.10 0.08 4.52
C TYR A 169 -2.57 -0.93 5.58
N THR A 170 -1.97 -2.12 5.57
CA THR A 170 -2.04 -3.00 6.75
C THR A 170 -1.13 -2.40 7.81
N CYS A 171 -1.42 -2.63 9.10
CA CYS A 171 -0.48 -2.35 10.18
C CYS A 171 0.89 -2.93 9.78
N GLN A 172 1.84 -2.04 9.52
CA GLN A 172 3.16 -2.38 9.02
C GLN A 172 4.17 -1.86 10.02
N SER A 173 4.89 -2.77 10.65
CA SER A 173 6.07 -2.43 11.42
C SER A 173 7.11 -1.87 10.47
N GLN A 174 7.52 -0.62 10.69
CA GLN A 174 8.63 -0.01 9.97
C GLN A 174 9.83 0.07 10.92
N SER A 175 10.99 -0.35 10.44
CA SER A 175 12.23 -0.25 11.17
C SER A 175 12.70 1.21 11.22
N PRO A 176 12.84 1.83 12.40
CA PRO A 176 13.29 3.22 12.54
C PRO A 176 14.82 3.30 12.51
N SER A 177 15.48 2.48 11.68
CA SER A 177 16.93 2.38 11.68
C SER A 177 17.54 3.40 10.70
N PRO A 178 18.64 4.09 11.06
CA PRO A 178 19.32 5.03 10.16
C PRO A 178 19.85 4.38 8.89
N TYR A 179 19.91 3.05 8.82
CA TYR A 179 20.27 2.34 7.59
C TYR A 179 19.23 2.48 6.48
N PHE A 180 17.98 2.81 6.82
CA PHE A 180 16.89 3.02 5.85
C PHE A 180 16.64 4.49 5.52
N ASP A 181 17.50 5.39 6.01
CA ASP A 181 17.44 6.81 5.68
C ASP A 181 18.04 7.02 4.27
N LEU A 182 17.17 7.46 3.34
CA LEU A 182 17.51 7.70 1.94
C LEU A 182 18.41 8.95 1.75
N SER A 183 18.59 9.77 2.78
CA SER A 183 19.60 10.84 2.81
C SER A 183 21.01 10.33 3.14
N LEU A 184 21.11 9.13 3.75
CA LEU A 184 22.38 8.51 4.13
C LEU A 184 22.84 7.47 3.11
N PHE A 185 21.92 6.58 2.73
CA PHE A 185 22.25 5.41 1.91
C PHE A 185 21.31 5.22 0.71
N ARG A 186 21.89 4.85 -0.42
CA ARG A 186 21.20 4.26 -1.56
C ARG A 186 21.32 2.74 -1.49
N TYR A 187 20.19 2.05 -1.61
CA TYR A 187 20.08 0.60 -1.63
C TYR A 187 18.93 0.17 -2.56
N ASP A 188 18.85 -1.12 -2.89
CA ASP A 188 17.75 -1.66 -3.70
C ASP A 188 16.54 -1.99 -2.81
N GLU A 189 15.50 -1.16 -2.88
CA GLU A 189 14.26 -1.32 -2.09
C GLU A 189 13.52 -2.64 -2.36
N LYS A 190 13.75 -3.27 -3.52
CA LYS A 190 13.17 -4.58 -3.85
C LYS A 190 13.79 -5.69 -3.01
N LEU A 191 15.04 -5.52 -2.59
CA LEU A 191 15.77 -6.50 -1.79
C LEU A 191 15.62 -6.23 -0.29
N ILE A 192 15.54 -4.96 0.12
CA ILE A 192 15.48 -4.56 1.52
C ILE A 192 14.75 -3.23 1.69
N SER A 193 13.91 -3.08 2.72
CA SER A 193 13.15 -1.85 2.96
C SER A 193 12.88 -1.66 4.46
N ALA A 194 12.57 -0.43 4.86
CA ALA A 194 12.15 -0.15 6.25
C ALA A 194 10.92 -0.96 6.67
N VAL A 195 10.01 -1.26 5.74
CA VAL A 195 8.82 -2.08 6.02
C VAL A 195 9.23 -3.53 6.31
N ASP A 196 8.87 -4.02 7.48
CA ASP A 196 9.09 -5.40 7.92
C ASP A 196 8.21 -6.36 7.12
N ARG A 197 8.81 -7.01 6.12
CA ARG A 197 8.17 -7.98 5.24
C ARG A 197 9.20 -8.97 4.73
N HIS A 198 8.78 -10.21 4.54
CA HIS A 198 9.58 -11.21 3.84
C HIS A 198 9.84 -10.80 2.38
N ARG A 199 11.04 -11.12 1.92
CA ARG A 199 11.54 -10.91 0.56
C ARG A 199 12.11 -12.22 0.03
N HIS A 200 12.22 -12.34 -1.29
CA HIS A 200 13.01 -13.42 -1.86
C HIS A 200 14.47 -13.25 -1.48
N CYS A 201 15.10 -14.33 -1.02
CA CYS A 201 16.50 -14.29 -0.68
C CYS A 201 17.35 -14.11 -1.94
N THR A 202 18.24 -13.13 -1.90
CA THR A 202 19.26 -12.90 -2.93
C THR A 202 20.55 -13.63 -2.59
N GLU A 203 21.24 -14.17 -3.59
CA GLU A 203 22.60 -14.68 -3.44
C GLU A 203 23.62 -13.54 -3.46
N ASN A 204 23.31 -12.47 -4.20
CA ASN A 204 24.17 -11.30 -4.30
C ASN A 204 24.09 -10.44 -3.04
N PRO A 205 25.22 -9.89 -2.57
CA PRO A 205 25.25 -8.96 -1.45
C PRO A 205 24.43 -7.70 -1.73
N ILE A 206 23.60 -7.31 -0.77
CA ILE A 206 22.84 -6.05 -0.79
C ILE A 206 23.80 -4.92 -0.44
N LYS A 207 23.99 -3.96 -1.34
CA LYS A 207 24.96 -2.87 -1.19
C LYS A 207 24.27 -1.63 -0.61
N PHE A 208 24.89 -1.02 0.39
CA PHE A 208 24.51 0.30 0.91
C PHE A 208 25.56 1.31 0.45
N ILE A 209 25.17 2.18 -0.48
CA ILE A 209 26.05 3.16 -1.13
C ILE A 209 25.81 4.52 -0.49
N SER A 210 26.87 5.27 -0.20
CA SER A 210 26.71 6.62 0.36
C SER A 210 26.04 7.56 -0.63
N VAL A 211 25.06 8.33 -0.14
CA VAL A 211 24.46 9.42 -0.91
C VAL A 211 25.46 10.57 -1.09
N ARG A 212 26.15 10.96 -0.01
CA ARG A 212 27.14 12.06 0.01
C ARG A 212 28.36 11.81 -0.88
N THR A 213 28.78 10.55 -1.00
CA THR A 213 29.93 10.14 -1.81
C THR A 213 29.48 9.09 -2.81
N PRO A 214 28.99 9.50 -4.00
CA PRO A 214 28.50 8.58 -5.01
C PRO A 214 29.54 7.50 -5.34
N ASN A 215 29.07 6.29 -5.65
CA ASN A 215 29.89 5.11 -5.97
C ASN A 215 30.74 4.54 -4.81
N VAL A 216 30.67 5.13 -3.60
CA VAL A 216 31.32 4.56 -2.41
C VAL A 216 30.34 3.63 -1.68
N VAL A 217 30.58 2.32 -1.82
CA VAL A 217 29.87 1.31 -1.01
C VAL A 217 30.37 1.40 0.43
N LYS A 218 29.47 1.75 1.37
CA LYS A 218 29.81 1.87 2.80
C LYS A 218 29.82 0.53 3.50
N PHE A 219 28.88 -0.35 3.17
CA PHE A 219 28.83 -1.73 3.64
C PHE A 219 27.94 -2.58 2.74
N LYS A 220 27.99 -3.90 2.95
CA LYS A 220 27.17 -4.88 2.24
C LYS A 220 26.54 -5.84 3.25
N ILE A 221 25.31 -6.24 3.02
CA ILE A 221 24.65 -7.33 3.76
C ILE A 221 24.63 -8.55 2.86
N LYS A 222 25.21 -9.65 3.33
CA LYS A 222 25.15 -10.94 2.64
C LYS A 222 24.10 -11.80 3.35
N PRO A 223 22.87 -11.89 2.82
CA PRO A 223 21.90 -12.80 3.40
C PRO A 223 22.33 -14.26 3.19
N GLY A 224 22.85 -14.62 2.00
CA GLY A 224 23.24 -15.98 1.62
C GLY A 224 24.30 -16.65 2.51
N SER A 225 24.28 -17.98 2.55
CA SER A 225 25.26 -18.79 3.27
C SER A 225 26.63 -18.73 2.59
N ASP A 226 27.71 -18.53 3.36
CA ASP A 226 29.09 -18.67 2.87
C ASP A 226 29.45 -20.14 2.56
N SER A 227 28.63 -21.10 3.01
CA SER A 227 28.72 -22.49 2.61
C SER A 227 28.23 -22.64 1.16
N GLY A 228 29.14 -22.99 0.24
CA GLY A 228 28.89 -23.19 -1.19
C GLY A 228 27.96 -24.38 -1.55
N ALA A 229 26.88 -24.57 -0.80
CA ALA A 229 25.85 -25.55 -1.09
C ALA A 229 25.02 -25.05 -2.28
N SER A 230 25.26 -25.68 -3.43
CA SER A 230 24.71 -25.42 -4.75
C SER A 230 23.23 -25.77 -4.90
N ASP A 231 22.41 -25.64 -3.86
CA ASP A 231 20.99 -25.96 -3.97
C ASP A 231 20.17 -24.69 -4.29
N SER A 232 20.44 -24.15 -5.47
CA SER A 232 19.78 -22.98 -6.08
C SER A 232 18.31 -23.24 -6.42
N ARG A 233 17.77 -24.43 -6.13
CA ARG A 233 16.38 -24.81 -6.43
C ARG A 233 15.39 -24.53 -5.31
N ALA A 234 15.85 -24.38 -4.07
CA ALA A 234 14.96 -24.13 -2.95
C ALA A 234 14.54 -22.66 -2.89
N LYS A 235 13.24 -22.38 -2.90
CA LYS A 235 12.71 -21.02 -2.70
C LYS A 235 13.02 -20.57 -1.27
N ARG A 236 13.98 -19.66 -1.13
CA ARG A 236 14.38 -19.07 0.14
C ARG A 236 13.73 -17.70 0.32
N ILE A 237 13.18 -17.45 1.50
CA ILE A 237 12.70 -16.13 1.91
C ILE A 237 13.64 -15.56 2.97
N SER A 238 13.85 -14.24 2.92
CA SER A 238 14.66 -13.49 3.89
C SER A 238 13.84 -12.37 4.51
N SER A 239 14.03 -12.14 5.80
CA SER A 239 13.60 -10.94 6.53
C SER A 239 14.81 -10.29 7.19
N PHE A 240 14.70 -8.99 7.42
CA PHE A 240 15.80 -8.19 7.97
C PHE A 240 15.31 -7.38 9.15
N LEU A 241 16.02 -7.49 10.27
CA LEU A 241 15.75 -6.71 11.46
C LEU A 241 16.96 -5.83 11.73
N PHE A 242 16.78 -4.52 11.66
CA PHE A 242 17.84 -3.58 11.96
C PHE A 242 17.66 -3.02 13.35
N HIS A 243 18.75 -2.96 14.10
CA HIS A 243 18.73 -2.25 15.36
C HIS A 243 18.48 -0.76 15.09
N PRO A 244 17.66 -0.08 15.90
CA PRO A 244 17.34 1.33 15.72
C PRO A 244 18.52 2.30 15.93
N PHE A 245 19.62 1.87 16.54
CA PHE A 245 20.71 2.76 17.00
C PHE A 245 22.08 2.12 16.85
N PHE A 246 22.22 0.87 17.31
CA PHE A 246 23.47 0.15 17.18
C PHE A 246 23.74 -0.26 15.74
N PRO A 247 25.02 -0.39 15.35
CA PRO A 247 25.41 -0.81 14.01
C PRO A 247 25.24 -2.33 13.83
N LEU A 248 24.02 -2.80 14.06
CA LEU A 248 23.63 -4.20 14.15
C LEU A 248 22.40 -4.45 13.26
N ALA A 249 22.47 -5.52 12.47
CA ALA A 249 21.33 -6.03 11.73
C ALA A 249 21.30 -7.56 11.78
N LEU A 250 20.11 -8.14 11.71
CA LEU A 250 19.90 -9.57 11.59
C LEU A 250 19.30 -9.87 10.22
N SER A 251 19.82 -10.87 9.53
CA SER A 251 19.13 -11.47 8.39
C SER A 251 18.64 -12.85 8.77
N ILE A 252 17.34 -13.07 8.67
CA ILE A 252 16.68 -14.33 8.99
C ILE A 252 16.24 -14.97 7.68
N GLN A 253 16.76 -16.16 7.38
CA GLN A 253 16.45 -16.92 6.18
C GLN A 253 15.63 -18.15 6.52
N GLN A 254 14.58 -18.38 5.73
CA GLN A 254 13.73 -19.54 5.85
C GLN A 254 13.66 -20.26 4.51
N THR A 255 13.90 -21.56 4.56
CA THR A 255 13.74 -22.48 3.44
C THR A 255 12.77 -23.57 3.88
N TYR A 256 11.88 -24.00 2.99
CA TYR A 256 10.93 -25.05 3.29
C TYR A 256 11.65 -26.33 3.77
N MET A 257 11.22 -26.89 4.91
CA MET A 257 11.80 -28.09 5.52
C MET A 257 13.29 -28.01 5.87
N GLN A 258 13.87 -26.82 6.00
CA GLN A 258 15.22 -26.63 6.54
C GLN A 258 15.21 -25.74 7.79
N PRO A 259 16.23 -25.87 8.65
CA PRO A 259 16.41 -24.96 9.78
C PRO A 259 16.46 -23.49 9.33
N THR A 260 15.91 -22.61 10.17
CA THR A 260 16.04 -21.17 9.97
C THR A 260 17.50 -20.77 10.18
N VAL A 261 18.07 -20.04 9.23
CA VAL A 261 19.45 -19.51 9.33
C VAL A 261 19.37 -18.05 9.73
N VAL A 262 20.08 -17.67 10.79
CA VAL A 262 20.14 -16.30 11.28
C VAL A 262 21.58 -15.81 11.20
N ASN A 263 21.82 -14.77 10.41
CA ASN A 263 23.13 -14.12 10.35
C ASN A 263 23.08 -12.78 11.09
N ILE A 264 24.11 -12.54 11.90
CA ILE A 264 24.31 -11.30 12.65
C ILE A 264 25.30 -10.44 11.88
N HIS A 265 24.87 -9.27 11.46
CA HIS A 265 25.67 -8.27 10.75
C HIS A 265 26.03 -7.18 11.73
N PHE A 266 27.29 -7.13 12.16
CA PHE A 266 27.80 -6.06 13.02
C PHE A 266 28.80 -5.21 12.26
N ARG A 267 28.63 -3.89 12.29
CA ARG A 267 29.55 -2.94 11.68
C ARG A 267 30.36 -2.26 12.79
N ARG A 268 31.69 -2.46 12.74
CA ARG A 268 32.66 -1.75 13.57
C ARG A 268 32.89 -0.32 13.05
#